data_AF-A0A3M0FVF0-F1
#
_entry.id   AF-A0A3M0FVF0-F1
#
_cell.length_a   1.000
_cell.length_b   1.000
_cell.length_c   1.000
_cell.angle_alpha   90.00
_cell.angle_beta   90.00
_cell.angle_gamma   90.00
#
_symmetry.space_group_name_H-M   'P 1'
#
loop_
_entity.id
_entity.type
_entity.pdbx_description
1 polymer ?
#
loop_
_entity_poly.entity_id
_entity_poly.type
_entity_poly.pdbx_seq_one_letter_code
_entity_poly.pdbx_strand_id
1 'polypeptide(L)' 'MTAVGTSADNALAESFNASLKREVLRDRKVFDNPIICRQEVFRWCMRL' A
#
# COMPACT_ATOMS: atom_id res chain seq x y z
N MET A 1 -0.55 20.66 18.84
CA MET A 1 -0.85 19.90 17.61
C MET A 1 -0.19 18.55 17.75
N THR A 2 -1.01 17.50 17.80
CA THR A 2 -0.62 16.11 18.03
C THR A 2 0.44 15.67 17.03
N ALA A 3 1.53 15.06 17.50
CA ALA A 3 2.54 14.43 16.65
C ALA A 3 1.88 13.26 15.90
N VAL A 4 1.39 13.54 14.70
CA VAL A 4 0.87 12.55 13.77
C VAL A 4 2.06 11.75 13.24
N GLY A 5 2.32 10.60 13.88
CA GLY A 5 3.44 9.71 13.55
C GLY A 5 4.80 10.29 13.92
N THR A 6 5.66 9.51 14.54
CA THR A 6 7.10 9.83 14.53
C THR A 6 7.61 9.71 13.10
N SER A 7 8.71 10.38 12.74
CA SER A 7 9.29 10.31 11.37
C SER A 7 9.52 8.86 10.89
N ALA A 8 9.78 7.94 11.81
CA ALA A 8 9.90 6.50 11.54
C ALA A 8 8.57 5.85 11.10
N ASP A 9 7.45 6.21 11.72
CA ASP A 9 6.12 5.73 11.34
C ASP A 9 5.73 6.22 9.93
N ASN A 10 6.04 7.49 9.63
CA ASN A 10 5.83 8.03 8.28
C ASN A 10 6.70 7.32 7.24
N ALA A 11 8.00 7.11 7.52
CA ALA A 11 8.89 6.40 6.62
C ALA A 11 8.45 4.94 6.39
N LEU A 12 7.90 4.29 7.42
CA LEU A 12 7.34 2.95 7.31
C LEU A 12 6.08 2.95 6.42
N ALA A 13 5.16 3.88 6.64
CA ALA A 13 3.96 4.02 5.82
C ALA A 13 4.29 4.34 4.35
N GLU A 14 5.27 5.21 4.11
CA GLU A 14 5.73 5.57 2.77
C GLU A 14 6.38 4.38 2.05
N SER A 15 7.27 3.65 2.73
CA SER A 15 7.90 2.46 2.16
C SER A 15 6.90 1.35 1.88
N PHE A 16 5.94 1.12 2.78
CA PHE A 16 4.85 0.18 2.57
C PHE A 16 4.02 0.55 1.33
N ASN A 17 3.61 1.81 1.21
CA ASN A 17 2.83 2.30 0.07
C ASN A 17 3.62 2.23 -1.25
N ALA A 18 4.93 2.50 -1.23
CA ALA A 18 5.79 2.38 -2.41
C ALA A 18 5.87 0.93 -2.90
N SER A 19 6.07 -0.03 -2.00
CA SER A 19 6.10 -1.47 -2.33
C SER A 19 4.74 -1.94 -2.84
N LEU A 20 3.65 -1.56 -2.16
CA LEU A 20 2.28 -1.88 -2.57
C LEU A 20 1.98 -1.40 -3.99
N LYS A 21 2.31 -0.13 -4.30
CA LYS A 21 2.10 0.42 -5.65
C LYS A 21 2.95 -0.30 -6.70
N ARG A 22 4.20 -0.63 -6.38
CA ARG A 22 5.10 -1.31 -7.31
C ARG A 22 4.62 -2.73 -7.63
N GLU A 23 4.22 -3.50 -6.63
CA GLU A 23 3.94 -4.94 -6.77
C GLU A 23 2.47 -5.26 -7.10
N VAL A 24 1.54 -4.51 -6.51
CA VAL A 24 0.10 -4.74 -6.66
C VAL A 24 -0.46 -3.87 -7.78
N LEU A 25 -0.14 -2.58 -7.80
CA LEU A 25 -0.70 -1.66 -8.78
C LEU A 25 0.01 -1.74 -10.14
N ARG A 26 1.31 -2.10 -10.18
CA ARG A 26 2.10 -2.40 -11.39
C ARG A 26 1.90 -1.38 -12.52
N ASP A 27 2.12 -0.09 -12.21
CA ASP A 27 1.98 1.04 -13.14
C ASP A 27 0.55 1.40 -13.57
N ARG A 28 -0.47 0.66 -13.10
CA ARG A 28 -1.87 1.07 -13.32
C ARG A 28 -2.17 2.35 -12.54
N LYS A 29 -2.97 3.25 -13.12
CA LYS A 29 -3.44 4.44 -12.37
C LYS A 29 -4.52 4.11 -11.35
N VAL A 30 -5.35 3.11 -11.65
CA VAL A 30 -6.50 2.69 -10.83
C VAL A 30 -6.75 1.19 -10.98
N PHE A 31 -7.43 0.61 -9.99
CA PHE A 31 -7.99 -0.73 -10.12
C PHE A 31 -9.31 -0.68 -10.90
N ASP A 32 -9.56 -1.72 -11.67
CA ASP A 32 -10.79 -1.88 -12.45
C ASP A 32 -12.03 -2.00 -11.55
N ASN A 33 -11.88 -2.67 -10.41
CA ASN A 33 -12.96 -2.91 -9.46
C ASN A 33 -12.44 -2.91 -8.01
N PRO A 34 -13.16 -2.30 -7.05
CA PRO A 34 -12.79 -2.34 -5.62
C PRO A 34 -12.66 -3.75 -5.04
N ILE A 35 -13.37 -4.75 -5.57
CA ILE A 35 -13.24 -6.16 -5.15
C ILE A 35 -11.87 -6.71 -5.54
N ILE A 36 -11.44 -6.46 -6.78
CA ILE A 36 -10.14 -6.89 -7.29
C ILE A 36 -9.00 -6.19 -6.54
N CYS A 37 -9.15 -4.89 -6.26
CA CYS A 37 -8.24 -4.14 -5.41
C CYS A 37 -8.03 -4.85 -4.05
N ARG A 38 -9.13 -5.14 -3.33
CA ARG A 38 -9.03 -5.82 -2.03
C ARG A 38 -8.37 -7.20 -2.15
N GLN A 39 -8.80 -8.03 -3.09
CA GLN A 39 -8.24 -9.38 -3.24
C GLN A 39 -6.73 -9.37 -3.52
N GLU A 40 -6.27 -8.51 -4.42
CA GLU A 40 -4.86 -8.42 -4.79
C GLU A 40 -4.01 -7.85 -3.65
N VAL A 41 -4.51 -6.82 -2.94
CA VAL A 41 -3.85 -6.25 -1.76
C VAL A 41 -3.75 -7.27 -0.63
N PHE A 42 -4.83 -7.99 -0.31
CA PHE A 42 -4.81 -9.02 0.73
C PHE A 42 -3.90 -10.19 0.37
N ARG A 43 -3.93 -10.65 -0.88
CA ARG A 43 -3.04 -11.71 -1.35
C ARG A 43 -1.57 -11.29 -1.26
N TRP A 44 -1.24 -10.05 -1.61
CA TRP A 44 0.12 -9.53 -1.47
C TRP A 44 0.55 -9.40 -0.01
N CYS A 45 -0.33 -8.90 0.85
CA CYS A 45 -0.05 -8.78 2.29
C CYS A 45 0.19 -10.15 2.97
N MET A 46 -0.45 -11.22 2.49
CA MET A 46 -0.23 -12.59 2.99
C MET A 46 1.00 -13.28 2.38
N ARG A 47 1.67 -12.65 1.41
CA ARG A 47 2.88 -13.17 0.77
C ARG A 47 4.16 -12.70 1.48
N LEU A 48 4.11 -11.51 2.09
CA LEU A 48 5.16 -10.92 2.92
C LEU A 48 5.16 -11.55 4.31
#